data_AF-A0A6A3SVM0-F1
#
_entry.id   AF-A0A6A3SVM0-F1
#
_cell.length_a   1.000
_cell.length_b   1.000
_cell.length_c   1.000
_cell.angle_alpha   90.00
_cell.angle_beta   90.00
_cell.angle_gamma   90.00
#
_symmetry.space_group_name_H-M   'P 1'
#
loop_
_entity.id
_entity.type
_entity.pdbx_description
1 polymer ?
#
loop_
_entity_poly.entity_id
_entity_poly.type
_entity_poly.pdbx_seq_one_letter_code
_entity_poly.pdbx_strand_id
1 'polypeptide(L)' 'MWEQLTEAARGALSETDFGEKAKVPFIDANFDTNLEASRPFL' A
#
# COMPACT_ATOMS: atom_id res chain seq x y z
N MET A 1 3.79 12.11 -0.40
CA MET A 1 2.62 11.56 0.32
C MET A 1 1.72 10.84 -0.67
N TRP A 2 1.01 9.78 -0.27
CA TRP A 2 0.06 9.06 -1.12
C TRP A 2 -0.93 10.02 -1.82
N GLU A 3 -1.39 11.04 -1.11
CA GLU A 3 -2.33 12.08 -1.58
C GLU A 3 -1.74 13.02 -2.64
N GLN A 4 -0.42 13.07 -2.80
CA GLN A 4 0.25 13.90 -3.82
C GLN A 4 0.36 13.19 -5.16
N LEU A 5 0.01 11.90 -5.22
CA LEU A 5 0.00 11.14 -6.46
C LEU A 5 -1.25 11.44 -7.27
N THR A 6 -1.10 11.43 -8.60
CA THR A 6 -2.25 11.46 -9.51
C THR A 6 -3.13 10.24 -9.27
N GLU A 7 -4.41 10.35 -9.61
CA GLU A 7 -5.34 9.21 -9.56
C GLU A 7 -4.82 8.03 -10.39
N ALA A 8 -4.28 8.29 -11.57
CA ALA A 8 -3.68 7.25 -12.42
C ALA A 8 -2.51 6.53 -11.73
N ALA A 9 -1.64 7.25 -11.01
CA ALA A 9 -0.53 6.65 -10.28
C ALA A 9 -1.02 5.82 -9.08
N ARG A 10 -2.06 6.29 -8.36
CA ARG A 10 -2.67 5.54 -7.26
C ARG A 10 -3.37 4.27 -7.76
N GLY A 11 -4.09 4.36 -8.87
CA GLY A 11 -4.71 3.21 -9.54
C GLY A 11 -3.66 2.18 -9.99
N ALA A 12 -2.61 2.63 -10.69
CA ALA A 12 -1.53 1.76 -11.13
C ALA A 12 -0.88 1.01 -9.96
N LEU A 13 -0.56 1.69 -8.86
CA LEU A 13 0.03 1.05 -7.67
C LEU A 13 -0.92 0.07 -6.96
N SER A 14 -2.24 0.26 -7.10
CA SER A 14 -3.24 -0.59 -6.48
C SER A 14 -3.58 -1.84 -7.31
N GLU A 15 -3.49 -1.73 -8.63
CA GLU A 15 -3.92 -2.77 -9.58
C GLU A 15 -2.75 -3.58 -10.18
N THR A 16 -1.53 -3.02 -10.16
CA THR A 16 -0.38 -3.69 -10.74
C THR A 16 0.01 -4.91 -9.91
N ASP A 17 0.14 -6.05 -10.58
CA ASP A 17 0.74 -7.24 -10.00
C ASP A 17 2.28 -7.09 -9.94
N PHE A 18 2.81 -6.91 -8.74
CA PHE A 18 4.25 -6.85 -8.47
C PHE A 18 4.83 -8.24 -8.09
N GLY A 19 4.05 -9.30 -8.27
CA GLY A 19 4.38 -10.66 -7.89
C GLY A 19 4.04 -10.97 -6.43
N GLU A 20 4.09 -12.25 -6.07
CA GLU A 20 3.59 -12.73 -4.77
C GLU A 20 4.33 -12.14 -3.55
N LYS A 21 5.62 -11.84 -3.70
CA LYS A 21 6.49 -11.41 -2.59
C LYS A 21 6.56 -9.89 -2.40
N ALA A 22 6.15 -9.11 -3.40
CA ALA A 22 6.21 -7.66 -3.35
C ALA A 22 4.79 -7.10 -3.42
N LYS A 23 4.26 -6.67 -2.28
CA LYS A 23 2.98 -5.95 -2.22
C LYS A 23 3.25 -4.49 -1.89
N VAL A 24 2.55 -3.57 -2.56
CA VAL A 24 2.70 -2.14 -2.25
C VAL A 24 2.09 -1.87 -0.87
N PRO A 25 2.86 -1.36 0.10
CA PRO A 25 2.44 -1.43 1.50
C PRO A 25 1.51 -0.28 1.92
N PHE A 26 1.46 0.81 1.15
CA PHE A 26 0.77 2.05 1.50
C PHE A 26 -0.48 2.31 0.66
N ILE A 27 -0.91 1.34 -0.16
CA ILE A 27 -2.20 1.43 -0.87
C ILE A 27 -3.33 1.15 0.10
N ASP A 28 -4.52 1.68 -0.19
CA ASP A 28 -5.71 1.58 0.65
C ASP A 28 -6.01 0.12 1.04
N ALA A 29 -5.85 -0.83 0.10
CA ALA A 29 -6.11 -2.26 0.34
C ALA A 29 -5.16 -2.90 1.38
N ASN A 30 -3.96 -2.36 1.57
CA ASN A 30 -2.92 -2.96 2.41
C ASN A 30 -2.55 -2.10 3.64
N PHE A 31 -2.93 -0.82 3.65
CA PHE A 31 -2.43 0.15 4.62
C PHE A 31 -2.75 -0.23 6.06
N ASP A 32 -4.03 -0.50 6.37
CA ASP A 32 -4.45 -0.81 7.75
C ASP A 32 -3.82 -2.11 8.26
N THR A 33 -3.79 -3.16 7.42
CA THR A 33 -3.18 -4.45 7.79
C THR A 33 -1.68 -4.29 8.06
N ASN A 34 -0.98 -3.51 7.24
CA ASN A 34 0.44 -3.25 7.44
C ASN A 34 0.70 -2.34 8.65
N LEU A 35 -0.19 -1.39 8.92
CA LEU A 35 -0.10 -0.52 10.10
C LEU A 35 -0.25 -1.35 11.37
N GLU A 36 -1.20 -2.27 11.42
CA GLU A 36 -1.37 -3.21 12.53
C GLU A 36 -0.15 -4.12 12.70
N ALA A 37 0.36 -4.70 11.62
CA ALA A 37 1.54 -5.56 11.65
C ALA A 37 2.82 -4.81 12.07
N SER A 38 2.87 -3.50 11.83
CA SER A 38 4.00 -2.64 12.16
C SER A 38 3.92 -2.03 13.56
N ARG A 39 2.85 -2.28 14.33
CA ARG A 39 2.73 -1.76 15.69
C ARG A 39 3.86 -2.32 16.57
N PRO A 40 4.74 -1.48 17.15
CA PRO A 40 5.66 -1.95 18.15
C PRO A 40 4.86 -2.43 19.38
N PHE A 41 5.31 -3.53 19.99
CA PHE A 41 4.65 -4.18 21.13
C PHE A 41 4.26 -3.14 22.20
N LEU A 42 2.99 -3.15 22.63
CA LEU A 42 2.50 -2.41 23.81
C LEU A 42 2.83 -3.17 25.09
#